data_AF-A0A953IV44-F1
#
_entry.id   AF-A0A953IV44-F1
#
_cell.length_a   1.000
_cell.length_b   1.000
_cell.length_c   1.000
_cell.angle_alpha   90.00
_cell.angle_beta   90.00
_cell.angle_gamma   90.00
#
_symmetry.space_group_name_H-M   'P 1'
#
loop_
_entity.id
_entity.type
_entity.pdbx_description
1 polymer ?
#
loop_
_entity_poly.entity_id
_entity_poly.type
_entity_poly.pdbx_seq_one_letter_code
_entity_poly.pdbx_strand_id
1 'polypeptide(L)' 'GLRAAMGYVGAKTIDELHNKAKFLRISSAGLRESHVHDVTITRESPNYPSRV' A
#
# COMPACT_ATOMS: atom_id res chain seq x y z
N GLY A 1 -6.55 -1.62 5.48
CA GLY A 1 -5.36 -2.02 4.70
C GLY A 1 -5.26 -3.52 4.54
N LEU A 2 -5.02 -4.27 5.64
CA LEU A 2 -4.68 -5.70 5.59
C LEU A 2 -5.61 -6.58 4.74
N ARG A 3 -6.93 -6.52 4.92
CA ARG A 3 -7.87 -7.32 4.11
C ARG A 3 -7.81 -7.00 2.61
N ALA A 4 -7.56 -5.75 2.25
CA ALA A 4 -7.39 -5.37 0.85
C ALA A 4 -6.07 -5.93 0.28
N ALA A 5 -4.98 -5.86 1.04
CA ALA A 5 -3.70 -6.46 0.69
C ALA A 5 -3.80 -7.99 0.50
N MET A 6 -4.50 -8.68 1.42
CA MET A 6 -4.80 -10.10 1.29
C MET A 6 -5.62 -10.41 0.04
N GLY A 7 -6.57 -9.54 -0.33
CA GLY A 7 -7.32 -9.62 -1.58
C GLY A 7 -6.42 -9.54 -2.83
N TYR A 8 -5.49 -8.58 -2.90
CA TYR A 8 -4.55 -8.46 -4.02
C TYR A 8 -3.65 -9.69 -4.19
N VAL A 9 -3.28 -10.34 -3.09
CA VAL A 9 -2.45 -11.56 -3.08
C VAL A 9 -3.29 -12.85 -3.26
N GLY A 10 -4.62 -12.76 -3.19
CA GLY A 10 -5.51 -13.92 -3.25
C GLY A 10 -5.37 -14.85 -2.03
N ALA A 11 -5.11 -14.27 -0.86
CA ALA A 11 -4.95 -14.97 0.41
C ALA A 11 -6.23 -14.88 1.27
N LYS A 12 -6.78 -16.03 1.68
CA LYS A 12 -7.95 -16.07 2.57
C LYS A 12 -7.57 -16.01 4.06
N THR A 13 -6.35 -16.38 4.41
CA THR A 13 -5.82 -16.41 5.77
C THR A 13 -4.46 -15.71 5.84
N ILE A 14 -3.98 -15.44 7.07
CA ILE A 14 -2.66 -14.83 7.29
C ILE A 14 -1.53 -15.79 6.88
N ASP A 15 -1.66 -17.08 7.18
CA ASP A 15 -0.71 -18.08 6.71
C ASP A 15 -0.64 -18.13 5.17
N GLU A 16 -1.78 -18.05 4.49
CA GLU A 16 -1.79 -17.94 3.03
C GLU A 16 -1.10 -16.67 2.54
N LEU A 17 -1.26 -15.54 3.23
CA LEU A 17 -0.57 -14.30 2.86
C LEU A 17 0.94 -14.47 2.98
N HIS A 18 1.42 -15.02 4.09
CA HIS A 18 2.86 -15.27 4.29
C HIS A 18 3.43 -16.22 3.23
N ASN A 19 2.67 -17.23 2.83
CA ASN A 19 3.11 -18.22 1.84
C ASN A 19 3.04 -17.72 0.39
N LYS A 20 2.05 -16.87 0.05
CA LYS A 20 1.79 -16.41 -1.32
C LYS A 20 2.44 -15.07 -1.65
N ALA A 21 2.67 -14.21 -0.66
CA ALA A 21 3.18 -12.87 -0.89
C ALA A 21 4.57 -12.89 -1.52
N LYS A 22 4.78 -12.00 -2.50
CA LYS A 22 6.08 -11.78 -3.13
C LYS A 22 6.42 -10.31 -3.02
N PHE A 23 7.65 -10.02 -2.61
CA PHE A 23 8.14 -8.67 -2.46
C PHE A 23 9.12 -8.34 -3.57
N LEU A 24 9.05 -7.10 -4.04
CA LEU A 24 9.98 -6.53 -5.00
C LEU A 24 10.71 -5.37 -4.34
N ARG A 25 11.98 -5.21 -4.68
CA ARG A 25 12.75 -4.03 -4.26
C ARG A 25 12.43 -2.87 -5.18
N ILE A 26 12.08 -1.72 -4.61
CA ILE A 26 11.82 -0.48 -5.34
C ILE A 26 12.94 0.54 -5.12
N SER A 27 13.04 1.51 -6.03
CA SER A 27 13.93 2.66 -5.89
C SER A 27 13.29 3.76 -5.03
N SER A 28 14.08 4.78 -4.67
CA SER A 28 13.55 5.99 -4.02
C SER A 28 12.55 6.75 -4.90
N ALA A 29 12.74 6.73 -6.22
CA ALA A 29 11.78 7.30 -7.17
C ALA A 29 10.45 6.53 -7.14
N GLY A 30 10.50 5.19 -7.12
CA GLY A 30 9.31 4.35 -7.01
C GLY A 30 8.58 4.52 -5.68
N LEU A 31 9.31 4.83 -4.60
CA LEU A 31 8.69 5.21 -3.32
C LEU A 31 7.87 6.51 -3.49
N ARG A 32 8.45 7.57 -4.05
CA ARG A 32 7.73 8.84 -4.29
C ARG A 32 6.51 8.64 -5.17
N GLU A 33 6.64 7.82 -6.21
CA GLU A 33 5.53 7.46 -7.11
C GLU A 33 4.42 6.69 -6.39
N SER A 34 4.76 5.83 -5.43
CA SER A 34 3.75 5.07 -4.67
C SER A 34 2.95 5.95 -3.69
N HIS A 35 3.53 7.07 -3.26
CA HIS A 35 2.82 8.07 -2.45
C HIS A 35 1.96 8.98 -3.33
N VAL A 36 0.97 9.66 -2.73
CA VAL A 36 0.27 10.75 -3.42
C VAL A 36 1.31 11.81 -3.83
N HIS A 37 1.34 12.16 -5.11
CA HIS A 37 2.24 13.16 -5.67
C HIS A 37 1.53 14.01 -6.72
N ASP A 38 2.01 15.24 -6.93
CA ASP A 38 1.55 16.20 -7.94
C ASP A 38 0.06 16.59 -7.89
N VAL A 39 -0.54 16.54 -6.70
CA VAL A 39 -1.92 16.98 -6.45
C VAL A 39 -2.06 17.74 -5.12
N THR A 40 -3.04 18.63 -5.05
CA THR A 40 -3.43 19.28 -3.79
C THR A 40 -4.51 18.45 -3.10
N ILE A 41 -4.24 17.99 -1.88
CA ILE A 41 -5.23 17.29 -1.05
C ILE A 41 -6.26 18.31 -0.56
N THR A 42 -7.50 18.20 -1.04
CA THR A 42 -8.59 19.11 -0.65
C THR A 42 -9.43 18.58 0.51
N ARG A 43 -9.32 17.29 0.80
CA ARG A 43 -10.01 16.60 1.89
C ARG A 43 -9.12 15.51 2.46
N GLU A 44 -9.03 15.46 3.78
CA GLU A 44 -8.25 14.46 4.49
C GLU A 44 -8.85 13.05 4.34
N SER A 45 -7.96 12.06 4.19
CA SER A 45 -8.34 10.65 4.20
C SER A 45 -8.13 10.05 5.60
N PRO A 46 -9.10 9.30 6.14
CA PRO A 46 -8.98 8.69 7.47
C PRO A 46 -7.87 7.64 7.57
N ASN A 47 -7.39 7.09 6.45
CA ASN A 47 -6.34 6.07 6.41
C ASN A 47 -5.03 6.57 5.77
N TYR A 48 -4.96 7.85 5.38
CA TYR A 48 -3.79 8.46 4.77
C TYR A 48 -3.64 9.89 5.31
N PRO A 49 -3.34 10.04 6.62
CA PRO A 49 -3.12 11.35 7.19
C PRO A 49 -1.87 11.97 6.57
N SER A 50 -1.99 13.21 6.13
CA SER A 50 -0.90 14.05 5.66
C SER A 50 0.01 14.45 6.84
N ARG A 51 0.62 13.48 7.53
CA ARG A 51 1.71 13.74 8.49
C ARG A 51 3.01 13.88 7.71
N VAL A 52 3.13 15.02 7.04
CA VAL A 52 4.40 15.61 6.64
C VAL A 52 4.46 16.99 7.28
#